data_AF-A0A2U3L664-F1
#
_entry.id   AF-A0A2U3L664-F1
#
_cell.length_a   1.000
_cell.length_b   1.000
_cell.length_c   1.000
_cell.angle_alpha   90.00
_cell.angle_beta   90.00
_cell.angle_gamma   90.00
#
_symmetry.space_group_name_H-M   'P 1'
#
loop_
_entity.id
_entity.type
_entity.pdbx_description
1 polymer ?
#
loop_
_entity_poly.entity_id
_entity_poly.type
_entity_poly.pdbx_seq_one_letter_code
_entity_poly.pdbx_strand_id
1 'polypeptide(L)'
;MEQPCYKCGQAVEEGVAFCPHCSAPQIRVMITEPVPVPASLADADSTSPHGAAFPAAQTIPVLALPMRWSNALKPCALAAVVASLLMVLGLNPFVAMLSVGFLAVVFYRQRRPEIPIRAGVGARLGALAGSLWFGMSFILQGLVVVVLQKGPELRDEMFKRLQQTAANANDPQVQAMVDYFKTPAGLAVLIVMGLVFGFVAALVLGTLGGAVGGSLFGRRNKS
;
A
#
# COMPACT_ATOMS: atom_id res chain seq x y z
N MET A 1 23.53 -43.91 1.34
CA MET A 1 23.62 -44.70 2.58
C MET A 1 22.19 -44.84 3.12
N GLU A 2 21.91 -45.83 3.97
CA GLU A 2 20.54 -46.09 4.46
C GLU A 2 20.43 -45.56 5.90
N GLN A 3 19.38 -44.78 6.20
CA GLN A 3 19.14 -44.25 7.54
C GLN A 3 17.90 -44.91 8.16
N PRO A 4 17.94 -45.33 9.43
CA PRO A 4 16.78 -45.90 10.09
C PRO A 4 15.71 -44.84 10.34
N CYS A 5 14.45 -45.17 10.10
CA CYS A 5 13.34 -44.31 10.42
C CYS A 5 13.24 -44.07 11.92
N TYR A 6 13.19 -42.80 12.34
CA TYR A 6 13.10 -42.44 13.75
C TYR A 6 11.82 -42.96 14.43
N LYS A 7 10.76 -43.27 13.67
CA LYS A 7 9.45 -43.65 14.21
C LYS A 7 9.24 -45.16 14.22
N CYS A 8 9.59 -45.86 13.15
CA CYS A 8 9.35 -47.31 13.04
C CYS A 8 10.63 -48.16 12.93
N GLY A 9 11.81 -47.55 12.87
CA GLY A 9 13.10 -48.24 12.82
C GLY A 9 13.45 -48.89 11.48
N GLN A 10 12.55 -48.88 10.48
CA GLN A 10 12.82 -49.42 9.15
C GLN A 10 13.93 -48.65 8.42
N ALA A 11 14.76 -49.36 7.65
CA ALA A 11 15.78 -48.75 6.81
C ALA A 11 15.10 -47.93 5.70
N VAL A 12 15.50 -46.67 5.54
CA VAL A 12 15.00 -45.75 4.51
C VAL A 12 16.18 -45.18 3.74
N GLU A 13 16.09 -45.16 2.43
CA GLU A 13 17.09 -44.55 1.56
C GLU A 13 17.23 -43.04 1.86
N GLU A 14 18.47 -42.56 1.89
CA GLU A 14 18.77 -41.13 2.01
C GLU A 14 18.15 -40.33 0.85
N GLY A 15 17.42 -39.26 1.19
CA GLY A 15 16.73 -38.39 0.22
C GLY A 15 15.22 -38.63 0.11
N VAL A 16 14.68 -39.69 0.70
CA VAL A 16 13.23 -39.93 0.74
C VAL A 16 12.58 -39.09 1.85
N ALA A 17 11.63 -38.22 1.47
CA ALA A 17 11.00 -37.27 2.39
C ALA A 17 10.13 -37.92 3.48
N PHE A 18 9.50 -39.07 3.17
CA PHE A 18 8.60 -39.79 4.07
C PHE A 18 8.92 -41.28 4.07
N CYS A 19 8.87 -41.92 5.24
CA CYS A 19 9.02 -43.38 5.31
C CYS A 19 7.87 -44.09 4.59
N PRO A 20 8.11 -45.04 3.67
CA PRO A 20 7.05 -45.75 2.96
C PRO A 20 6.21 -46.66 3.86
N HIS A 21 6.74 -47.07 5.02
CA HIS A 21 6.06 -47.99 5.94
C HIS A 21 5.14 -47.27 6.96
N CYS A 22 5.54 -46.09 7.43
CA CYS A 22 4.83 -45.41 8.52
C CYS A 22 4.48 -43.95 8.23
N SER A 23 4.76 -43.49 7.00
CA SER A 23 4.57 -42.11 6.51
C SER A 23 5.19 -41.00 7.37
N ALA A 24 6.14 -41.35 8.24
CA ALA A 24 6.82 -40.39 9.09
C ALA A 24 7.77 -39.49 8.27
N PRO A 25 7.76 -38.16 8.49
CA PRO A 25 8.66 -37.23 7.81
C PRO A 25 10.10 -37.38 8.31
N GLN A 26 11.03 -37.68 7.41
CA GLN A 26 12.45 -37.88 7.77
C GLN A 26 13.26 -36.58 7.75
N ILE A 27 12.77 -35.55 7.07
CA ILE A 27 13.42 -34.24 6.98
C ILE A 27 13.13 -33.46 8.25
N ARG A 28 14.18 -33.21 9.06
CA ARG A 28 14.08 -32.36 10.25
C ARG A 28 14.78 -31.04 10.00
N VAL A 29 14.02 -29.95 10.11
CA VAL A 29 14.58 -28.61 10.13
C VAL A 29 15.11 -28.37 11.55
N MET A 30 16.42 -28.46 11.71
CA MET A 30 17.08 -27.95 12.92
C MET A 30 16.89 -26.44 12.92
N ILE A 31 15.96 -25.94 13.73
CA ILE A 31 15.90 -24.51 14.04
C ILE A 31 17.10 -24.26 14.94
N THR A 32 18.20 -23.79 14.36
CA THR A 32 19.33 -23.26 15.15
C THR A 32 18.83 -22.02 15.85
N GLU A 33 18.42 -22.17 17.11
CA GLU A 33 18.27 -21.05 18.03
C GLU A 33 19.66 -20.39 18.16
N PRO A 34 19.79 -19.09 17.89
CA PRO A 34 21.09 -18.43 17.91
C PRO A 34 21.60 -18.40 19.36
N VAL A 35 22.54 -19.29 19.65
CA VAL A 35 23.34 -19.26 20.89
C VAL A 35 24.04 -17.90 20.96
N PRO A 36 23.86 -17.10 22.02
CA PRO A 36 24.60 -15.86 22.19
C PRO A 36 26.05 -16.21 22.47
N VAL A 37 26.93 -15.94 21.48
CA VAL A 37 28.38 -16.11 21.63
C VAL A 37 28.89 -14.95 22.48
N PRO A 38 29.51 -15.19 23.66
CA PRO A 38 30.19 -14.13 24.39
C PRO A 38 31.47 -13.74 23.64
N ALA A 39 31.70 -12.44 23.53
CA ALA A 39 32.91 -11.88 22.96
C ALA A 39 34.11 -12.20 23.86
N SER A 40 35.10 -12.93 23.34
CA SER A 40 36.45 -12.97 23.89
C SER A 40 37.47 -12.59 22.83
N LEU A 41 38.40 -11.75 23.25
CA LEU A 41 39.46 -11.11 22.48
C LEU A 41 40.64 -12.08 22.24
N ALA A 42 41.25 -11.94 21.06
CA ALA A 42 42.62 -12.27 20.66
C ALA A 42 43.11 -13.73 20.78
N ASP A 43 43.51 -14.31 19.63
CA ASP A 43 44.93 -14.55 19.35
C ASP A 43 45.18 -14.91 17.88
N ALA A 44 46.36 -14.51 17.40
CA ALA A 44 46.80 -14.61 16.02
C ALA A 44 47.43 -15.97 15.68
N ASP A 45 47.42 -16.25 14.37
CA ASP A 45 48.33 -17.13 13.63
C ASP A 45 47.95 -18.62 13.49
N SER A 46 47.43 -18.98 12.31
CA SER A 46 47.91 -20.12 11.51
C SER A 46 47.18 -20.25 10.16
N THR A 47 48.00 -20.39 9.12
CA THR A 47 47.69 -20.51 7.70
C THR A 47 46.86 -21.76 7.35
N SER A 48 45.72 -21.58 6.68
CA SER A 48 45.32 -22.49 5.59
C SER A 48 44.29 -21.85 4.63
N PRO A 49 44.38 -22.10 3.31
CA PRO A 49 43.63 -21.38 2.29
C PRO A 49 42.43 -22.22 1.82
N HIS A 50 41.20 -21.79 2.10
CA HIS A 50 39.97 -22.00 1.30
C HIS A 50 38.76 -21.46 2.07
N GLY A 51 38.81 -20.17 2.41
CA GLY A 51 37.63 -19.42 2.82
C GLY A 51 37.00 -18.82 1.57
N ALA A 52 36.17 -19.57 0.86
CA ALA A 52 35.29 -19.00 -0.15
C ALA A 52 34.43 -17.93 0.56
N ALA A 53 34.79 -16.67 0.34
CA ALA A 53 34.02 -15.53 0.79
C ALA A 53 32.64 -15.63 0.14
N PHE A 54 31.67 -16.15 0.89
CA PHE A 54 30.27 -16.05 0.51
C PHE A 54 29.97 -14.57 0.28
N PRO A 55 29.55 -14.16 -0.93
CA PRO A 55 29.22 -12.77 -1.17
C PRO A 55 28.12 -12.38 -0.20
N ALA A 56 28.39 -11.26 0.49
CA ALA A 56 27.49 -10.46 1.30
C ALA A 56 26.04 -10.88 1.14
N ALA A 57 25.47 -11.40 2.23
CA ALA A 57 24.04 -11.46 2.52
C ALA A 57 23.20 -10.99 1.33
N GLN A 58 22.97 -11.89 0.37
CA GLN A 58 21.80 -11.76 -0.48
C GLN A 58 20.65 -11.86 0.50
N THR A 59 20.22 -10.70 1.01
CA THR A 59 18.90 -10.52 1.56
C THR A 59 17.99 -10.83 0.40
N ILE A 60 17.73 -12.12 0.19
CA ILE A 60 16.59 -12.60 -0.57
C ILE A 60 15.47 -11.72 -0.05
N PRO A 61 14.87 -10.85 -0.88
CA PRO A 61 13.77 -10.04 -0.43
C PRO A 61 12.73 -11.06 0.00
N VAL A 62 12.61 -11.28 1.33
CA VAL A 62 11.67 -12.22 1.91
C VAL A 62 10.38 -11.93 1.18
N LEU A 63 10.05 -12.90 0.33
CA LEU A 63 9.04 -12.79 -0.70
C LEU A 63 7.84 -12.16 -0.01
N ALA A 64 7.40 -11.01 -0.53
CA ALA A 64 6.28 -10.27 0.03
C ALA A 64 5.17 -11.28 0.34
N LEU A 65 5.01 -11.64 1.61
CA LEU A 65 4.02 -12.62 2.02
C LEU A 65 2.72 -12.15 1.39
N PRO A 66 1.99 -13.00 0.64
CA PRO A 66 0.83 -12.56 -0.11
C PRO A 66 -0.10 -11.87 0.87
N MET A 67 -0.13 -10.54 0.80
CA MET A 67 -1.03 -9.74 1.62
C MET A 67 -2.41 -10.25 1.26
N ARG A 68 -3.06 -10.95 2.19
CA ARG A 68 -4.45 -11.36 1.97
C ARG A 68 -5.26 -10.08 1.84
N TRP A 69 -5.53 -9.66 0.60
CA TRP A 69 -6.21 -8.42 0.25
C TRP A 69 -7.58 -8.30 0.94
N SER A 70 -8.24 -9.43 1.19
CA SER A 70 -9.48 -9.51 1.98
C SER A 70 -9.35 -8.94 3.40
N ASN A 71 -8.19 -9.10 4.02
CA ASN A 71 -7.91 -8.59 5.37
C ASN A 71 -7.48 -7.12 5.36
N ALA A 72 -6.92 -6.63 4.24
CA ALA A 72 -6.53 -5.24 4.04
C ALA A 72 -7.72 -4.34 3.66
N LEU A 73 -8.79 -4.91 3.09
CA LEU A 73 -9.95 -4.16 2.63
C LEU A 73 -10.66 -3.41 3.77
N LYS A 74 -10.87 -4.07 4.91
CA LYS A 74 -11.57 -3.48 6.07
C LYS A 74 -10.89 -2.21 6.62
N PRO A 75 -9.57 -2.20 6.93
CA PRO A 75 -8.90 -0.99 7.39
C PRO A 75 -8.82 0.10 6.31
N CYS A 76 -8.65 -0.27 5.04
CA CYS A 76 -8.67 0.71 3.94
C CYS A 76 -10.05 1.36 3.76
N ALA A 77 -11.13 0.57 3.88
CA ALA A 77 -12.49 1.09 3.83
C ALA A 77 -12.78 2.03 5.01
N LEU A 78 -12.32 1.70 6.22
CA LEU A 78 -12.46 2.57 7.38
C LEU A 78 -11.69 3.88 7.19
N ALA A 79 -10.45 3.81 6.68
CA ALA A 79 -9.66 4.99 6.33
C ALA A 79 -10.38 5.88 5.31
N ALA A 80 -10.94 5.28 4.26
CA ALA A 80 -11.73 5.99 3.27
C ALA A 80 -12.95 6.67 3.92
N VAL A 81 -13.73 5.98 4.74
CA VAL A 81 -14.90 6.59 5.42
C VAL A 81 -14.49 7.77 6.31
N VAL A 82 -13.41 7.64 7.08
CA VAL A 82 -12.93 8.71 7.96
C VAL A 82 -12.46 9.92 7.16
N ALA A 83 -11.71 9.70 6.08
CA ALA A 83 -11.35 10.78 5.16
C ALA A 83 -12.60 11.46 4.56
N SER A 84 -13.70 10.71 4.34
CA SER A 84 -14.99 11.18 3.72
C SER A 84 -15.59 12.23 4.58
N LEU A 85 -15.70 11.87 5.83
CA LEU A 85 -16.25 12.74 6.83
C LEU A 85 -15.39 13.99 7.03
N LEU A 86 -14.06 13.84 7.07
CA LEU A 86 -13.15 14.98 7.21
C LEU A 86 -13.22 15.94 6.02
N MET A 87 -13.33 15.43 4.81
CA MET A 87 -13.49 16.25 3.61
C MET A 87 -14.82 17.01 3.63
N VAL A 88 -15.92 16.36 4.03
CA VAL A 88 -17.24 17.01 4.17
C VAL A 88 -17.21 18.10 5.26
N LEU A 89 -16.39 17.93 6.31
CA LEU A 89 -16.16 18.93 7.36
C LEU A 89 -15.29 20.13 6.92
N GLY A 90 -14.84 20.17 5.67
CA GLY A 90 -14.06 21.28 5.11
C GLY A 90 -12.55 21.05 5.03
N LEU A 91 -12.07 19.81 5.25
CA LEU A 91 -10.65 19.50 5.01
C LEU A 91 -10.34 19.59 3.51
N ASN A 92 -9.21 20.23 3.17
CA ASN A 92 -8.76 20.34 1.80
C ASN A 92 -8.61 18.94 1.15
N PRO A 93 -9.15 18.72 -0.06
CA PRO A 93 -9.16 17.40 -0.72
C PRO A 93 -7.76 16.80 -0.90
N PHE A 94 -6.72 17.61 -1.14
CA PHE A 94 -5.36 17.11 -1.28
C PHE A 94 -4.82 16.54 0.04
N VAL A 95 -5.15 17.18 1.16
CA VAL A 95 -4.77 16.71 2.51
C VAL A 95 -5.55 15.44 2.85
N ALA A 96 -6.83 15.36 2.48
CA ALA A 96 -7.64 14.15 2.64
C ALA A 96 -7.08 12.97 1.82
N MET A 97 -6.64 13.23 0.58
CA MET A 97 -6.00 12.22 -0.29
C MET A 97 -4.66 11.71 0.26
N LEU A 98 -3.87 12.57 0.88
CA LEU A 98 -2.63 12.13 1.53
C LEU A 98 -2.92 11.37 2.83
N SER A 99 -3.86 11.87 3.63
CA SER A 99 -4.18 11.31 4.94
C SER A 99 -4.82 9.94 4.85
N VAL A 100 -5.63 9.66 3.83
CA VAL A 100 -6.27 8.33 3.65
C VAL A 100 -5.23 7.22 3.49
N GLY A 101 -4.15 7.48 2.75
CA GLY A 101 -3.05 6.53 2.57
C GLY A 101 -2.31 6.25 3.88
N PHE A 102 -2.07 7.29 4.68
CA PHE A 102 -1.45 7.17 5.99
C PHE A 102 -2.35 6.45 7.00
N LEU A 103 -3.64 6.84 7.08
CA LEU A 103 -4.64 6.23 7.97
C LEU A 103 -4.84 4.75 7.68
N ALA A 104 -4.83 4.36 6.41
CA ALA A 104 -4.93 2.95 6.02
C ALA A 104 -3.81 2.10 6.64
N VAL A 105 -2.58 2.62 6.67
CA VAL A 105 -1.45 1.94 7.33
C VAL A 105 -1.61 1.92 8.84
N VAL A 106 -2.08 3.02 9.45
CA VAL A 106 -2.34 3.09 10.90
C VAL A 106 -3.37 2.04 11.31
N PHE A 107 -4.52 1.97 10.63
CA PHE A 107 -5.57 1.00 10.95
C PHE A 107 -5.17 -0.44 10.64
N TYR A 108 -4.39 -0.65 9.58
CA TYR A 108 -3.84 -1.98 9.29
C TYR A 108 -2.89 -2.44 10.41
N ARG A 109 -2.03 -1.54 10.90
CA ARG A 109 -1.11 -1.84 12.01
C ARG A 109 -1.82 -2.04 13.34
N GLN A 110 -2.83 -1.21 13.66
CA GLN A 110 -3.59 -1.36 14.91
C GLN A 110 -4.23 -2.74 15.04
N ARG A 111 -4.65 -3.36 13.92
CA ARG A 111 -5.20 -4.71 13.92
C ARG A 111 -4.14 -5.81 13.97
N ARG A 112 -2.88 -5.52 13.64
CA ARG A 112 -1.76 -6.47 13.59
C ARG A 112 -0.46 -5.79 14.04
N PRO A 113 -0.32 -5.53 15.35
CA PRO A 113 0.87 -4.84 15.88
C PRO A 113 2.15 -5.66 15.70
N GLU A 114 2.04 -6.98 15.61
CA GLU A 114 3.17 -7.92 15.53
C GLU A 114 3.89 -7.92 14.18
N ILE A 115 3.27 -7.39 13.11
CA ILE A 115 3.83 -7.45 11.75
C ILE A 115 4.44 -6.09 11.38
N PRO A 116 5.77 -5.99 11.20
CA PRO A 116 6.40 -4.76 10.76
C PRO A 116 5.99 -4.43 9.33
N ILE A 117 5.40 -3.25 9.13
CA ILE A 117 4.99 -2.78 7.80
C ILE A 117 6.19 -2.12 7.13
N ARG A 118 6.56 -2.62 5.94
CA ARG A 118 7.57 -1.98 5.07
C ARG A 118 6.93 -0.91 4.19
N ALA A 119 7.73 0.05 3.73
CA ALA A 119 7.27 1.12 2.84
C ALA A 119 6.53 0.59 1.59
N GLY A 120 7.01 -0.50 0.96
CA GLY A 120 6.34 -1.09 -0.21
C GLY A 120 4.96 -1.71 0.09
N VAL A 121 4.77 -2.24 1.29
CA VAL A 121 3.48 -2.77 1.77
C VAL A 121 2.53 -1.61 2.05
N GLY A 122 3.04 -0.55 2.69
CA GLY A 122 2.30 0.69 2.94
C GLY A 122 1.87 1.40 1.65
N ALA A 123 2.72 1.44 0.63
CA ALA A 123 2.37 2.02 -0.68
C ALA A 123 1.20 1.30 -1.34
N ARG A 124 1.18 -0.05 -1.29
CA ARG A 124 0.07 -0.86 -1.83
C ARG A 124 -1.24 -0.64 -1.06
N LEU A 125 -1.16 -0.58 0.27
CA LEU A 125 -2.30 -0.22 1.13
C LEU A 125 -2.84 1.17 0.80
N GLY A 126 -1.94 2.14 0.59
CA GLY A 126 -2.26 3.50 0.19
C GLY A 126 -2.94 3.59 -1.17
N ALA A 127 -2.48 2.83 -2.17
CA ALA A 127 -3.12 2.76 -3.49
C ALA A 127 -4.56 2.24 -3.40
N LEU A 128 -4.79 1.14 -2.67
CA LEU A 128 -6.13 0.60 -2.44
C LEU A 128 -7.03 1.57 -1.68
N ALA A 129 -6.50 2.19 -0.63
CA ALA A 129 -7.27 3.11 0.19
C ALA A 129 -7.65 4.35 -0.63
N GLY A 130 -6.72 4.88 -1.42
CA GLY A 130 -6.95 6.01 -2.33
C GLY A 130 -7.97 5.71 -3.43
N SER A 131 -7.98 4.49 -4.00
CA SER A 131 -8.98 4.11 -5.00
C SER A 131 -10.37 3.91 -4.40
N LEU A 132 -10.47 3.23 -3.25
CA LEU A 132 -11.73 3.06 -2.52
C LEU A 132 -12.30 4.40 -2.06
N TRP A 133 -11.43 5.27 -1.58
CA TRP A 133 -11.71 6.64 -1.21
C TRP A 133 -12.33 7.43 -2.36
N PHE A 134 -11.63 7.48 -3.50
CA PHE A 134 -12.10 8.22 -4.67
C PHE A 134 -13.48 7.74 -5.13
N GLY A 135 -13.68 6.42 -5.21
CA GLY A 135 -14.98 5.84 -5.57
C GLY A 135 -16.08 6.22 -4.56
N MET A 136 -15.81 6.10 -3.26
CA MET A 136 -16.76 6.43 -2.20
C MET A 136 -17.11 7.93 -2.22
N SER A 137 -16.12 8.81 -2.34
CA SER A 137 -16.32 10.26 -2.39
C SER A 137 -17.07 10.68 -3.65
N PHE A 138 -16.81 10.05 -4.80
CA PHE A 138 -17.54 10.32 -6.04
C PHE A 138 -19.02 9.98 -5.90
N ILE A 139 -19.34 8.78 -5.38
CA ILE A 139 -20.72 8.36 -5.13
C ILE A 139 -21.40 9.29 -4.11
N LEU A 140 -20.72 9.59 -3.00
CA LEU A 140 -21.28 10.42 -1.94
C LEU A 140 -21.57 11.84 -2.44
N GLN A 141 -20.63 12.47 -3.15
CA GLN A 141 -20.85 13.80 -3.71
C GLN A 141 -21.92 13.79 -4.79
N GLY A 142 -21.92 12.80 -5.68
CA GLY A 142 -23.00 12.63 -6.67
C GLY A 142 -24.37 12.54 -6.01
N LEU A 143 -24.49 11.74 -4.94
CA LEU A 143 -25.73 11.61 -4.17
C LEU A 143 -26.14 12.94 -3.51
N VAL A 144 -25.20 13.63 -2.87
CA VAL A 144 -25.45 14.94 -2.24
C VAL A 144 -25.96 15.96 -3.25
N VAL A 145 -25.37 16.01 -4.45
CA VAL A 145 -25.79 16.93 -5.52
C VAL A 145 -27.21 16.62 -6.01
N VAL A 146 -27.53 15.33 -6.18
CA VAL A 146 -28.86 14.88 -6.62
C VAL A 146 -29.91 15.15 -5.54
N VAL A 147 -29.64 14.80 -4.29
CA VAL A 147 -30.58 14.94 -3.17
C VAL A 147 -30.82 16.40 -2.80
N LEU A 148 -29.76 17.22 -2.75
CA LEU A 148 -29.89 18.63 -2.39
C LEU A 148 -30.27 19.52 -3.58
N GLN A 149 -30.44 18.95 -4.78
CA GLN A 149 -30.73 19.69 -6.02
C GLN A 149 -29.77 20.87 -6.27
N LYS A 150 -28.54 20.77 -5.74
CA LYS A 150 -27.47 21.79 -5.81
C LYS A 150 -26.74 21.80 -7.16
N GLY A 151 -27.12 20.91 -8.08
CA GLY A 151 -26.51 20.77 -9.40
C GLY A 151 -26.38 22.08 -10.20
N PRO A 152 -27.45 22.88 -10.39
CA PRO A 152 -27.37 24.14 -11.13
C PRO A 152 -26.50 25.19 -10.43
N GLU A 153 -26.64 25.41 -9.12
CA GLU A 153 -25.80 26.36 -8.36
C GLU A 153 -24.31 26.02 -8.44
N LEU A 154 -23.96 24.73 -8.30
CA LEU A 154 -22.58 24.27 -8.40
C LEU A 154 -22.00 24.47 -9.81
N ARG A 155 -22.82 24.22 -10.85
CA ARG A 155 -22.43 24.44 -12.24
C ARG A 155 -22.18 25.92 -12.52
N ASP A 156 -23.03 26.80 -12.00
CA ASP A 156 -22.90 28.25 -12.17
C ASP A 156 -21.67 28.81 -11.45
N GLU A 157 -21.42 28.39 -10.20
CA GLU A 157 -20.22 28.79 -9.46
C GLU A 157 -18.95 28.27 -10.16
N MET A 158 -18.96 27.02 -10.65
CA MET A 158 -17.85 26.47 -11.42
C MET A 158 -17.56 27.30 -12.68
N PHE A 159 -18.59 27.64 -13.47
CA PHE A 159 -18.42 28.48 -14.66
C PHE A 159 -17.95 29.89 -14.33
N LYS A 160 -18.41 30.46 -13.21
CA LYS A 160 -17.96 31.77 -12.75
C LYS A 160 -16.45 31.77 -12.46
N ARG A 161 -15.94 30.72 -11.80
CA ARG A 161 -14.50 30.53 -11.57
C ARG A 161 -13.73 30.34 -12.87
N LEU A 162 -14.23 29.52 -13.77
CA LEU A 162 -13.60 29.27 -15.06
C LEU A 162 -13.51 30.56 -15.91
N GLN A 163 -14.58 31.35 -15.92
CA GLN A 163 -14.62 32.62 -16.63
C GLN A 163 -13.73 33.67 -15.99
N GLN A 164 -13.61 33.69 -14.66
CA GLN A 164 -12.68 34.56 -13.95
C GLN A 164 -11.22 34.22 -14.29
N THR A 165 -10.87 32.94 -14.38
CA THR A 165 -9.52 32.51 -14.82
C THR A 165 -9.28 32.86 -16.28
N ALA A 166 -10.27 32.70 -17.16
CA ALA A 166 -10.14 33.04 -18.57
C ALA A 166 -10.06 34.56 -18.83
N ALA A 167 -10.77 35.37 -18.05
CA ALA A 167 -10.68 36.83 -18.12
C ALA A 167 -9.28 37.33 -17.76
N ASN A 168 -8.58 36.63 -16.86
CA ASN A 168 -7.19 36.94 -16.53
C ASN A 168 -6.20 36.54 -17.63
N ALA A 169 -6.58 35.59 -18.50
CA ALA A 169 -5.68 35.07 -19.53
C ALA A 169 -5.62 35.94 -20.80
N ASN A 170 -6.59 36.83 -21.06
CA ASN A 170 -6.70 37.71 -22.25
C ASN A 170 -6.49 37.04 -23.63
N ASP A 171 -6.32 35.72 -23.70
CA ASP A 171 -6.06 34.98 -24.92
C ASP A 171 -7.38 34.53 -25.58
N PRO A 172 -7.59 34.83 -26.88
CA PRO A 172 -8.81 34.42 -27.59
C PRO A 172 -8.96 32.90 -27.68
N GLN A 173 -7.86 32.15 -27.63
CA GLN A 173 -7.87 30.68 -27.59
C GLN A 173 -8.47 30.14 -26.28
N VAL A 174 -8.22 30.80 -25.14
CA VAL A 174 -8.75 30.38 -23.84
C VAL A 174 -10.26 30.61 -23.78
N GLN A 175 -10.76 31.69 -24.37
CA GLN A 175 -12.20 31.98 -24.46
C GLN A 175 -12.95 30.94 -25.29
N ALA A 176 -12.41 30.56 -26.46
CA ALA A 176 -12.99 29.49 -27.27
C ALA A 176 -13.05 28.15 -26.52
N MET A 177 -12.04 27.85 -25.71
CA MET A 177 -12.02 26.63 -24.89
C MET A 177 -13.05 26.67 -23.75
N VAL A 178 -13.26 27.83 -23.12
CA VAL A 178 -14.31 28.03 -22.11
C VAL A 178 -15.71 27.87 -22.71
N ASP A 179 -15.95 28.42 -23.90
CA ASP A 179 -17.24 28.29 -24.57
C ASP A 179 -17.51 26.83 -24.99
N TYR A 180 -16.47 26.10 -25.41
CA TYR A 180 -16.58 24.65 -25.61
C TYR A 180 -16.98 23.93 -24.31
N PHE A 181 -16.35 24.23 -23.17
CA PHE A 181 -16.68 23.60 -21.88
C PHE A 181 -18.07 23.96 -21.34
N LYS A 182 -18.67 25.07 -21.78
CA LYS A 182 -20.07 25.40 -21.45
C LYS A 182 -21.08 24.47 -22.15
N THR A 183 -20.70 23.89 -23.30
CA THR A 183 -21.57 22.97 -24.04
C THR A 183 -21.80 21.66 -23.26
N PRO A 184 -22.91 20.93 -23.51
CA PRO A 184 -23.16 19.64 -22.85
C PRO A 184 -22.05 18.61 -23.09
N ALA A 185 -21.51 18.59 -24.32
CA ALA A 185 -20.41 17.70 -24.69
C ALA A 185 -19.10 18.10 -24.01
N GLY A 186 -18.75 19.38 -24.02
CA GLY A 186 -17.54 19.86 -23.35
C GLY A 186 -17.57 19.68 -21.84
N LEU A 187 -18.75 19.85 -21.21
CA LEU A 187 -18.93 19.58 -19.78
C LEU A 187 -18.72 18.10 -19.46
N ALA A 188 -19.23 17.18 -20.29
CA ALA A 188 -18.98 15.76 -20.12
C ALA A 188 -17.48 15.44 -20.22
N VAL A 189 -16.78 16.01 -21.21
CA VAL A 189 -15.32 15.84 -21.36
C VAL A 189 -14.57 16.39 -20.14
N LEU A 190 -14.97 17.56 -19.63
CA LEU A 190 -14.35 18.19 -18.45
C LEU A 190 -14.54 17.34 -17.19
N ILE A 191 -15.74 16.77 -16.98
CA ILE A 191 -16.01 15.85 -15.87
C ILE A 191 -15.14 14.61 -16.00
N VAL A 192 -15.11 13.97 -17.17
CA VAL A 192 -14.30 12.76 -17.40
C VAL A 192 -12.81 13.05 -17.16
N MET A 193 -12.31 14.17 -17.68
CA MET A 193 -10.92 14.59 -17.47
C MET A 193 -10.62 14.83 -15.99
N GLY A 194 -11.52 15.52 -15.29
CA GLY A 194 -11.42 15.76 -13.84
C GLY A 194 -11.45 14.47 -13.03
N LEU A 195 -12.25 13.49 -13.43
CA LEU A 195 -12.31 12.17 -12.79
C LEU A 195 -11.03 11.38 -12.98
N VAL A 196 -10.49 11.35 -14.21
CA VAL A 196 -9.22 10.69 -14.50
C VAL A 196 -8.08 11.34 -13.72
N PHE A 197 -7.99 12.67 -13.76
CA PHE A 197 -6.96 13.42 -13.03
C PHE A 197 -7.09 13.20 -11.51
N GLY A 198 -8.30 13.31 -10.97
CA GLY A 198 -8.58 13.10 -9.55
C GLY A 198 -8.26 11.68 -9.09
N PHE A 199 -8.56 10.67 -9.92
CA PHE A 199 -8.22 9.28 -9.63
C PHE A 199 -6.71 9.06 -9.61
N VAL A 200 -5.99 9.58 -10.61
CA VAL A 200 -4.52 9.51 -10.65
C VAL A 200 -3.92 10.23 -9.44
N ALA A 201 -4.41 11.42 -9.10
CA ALA A 201 -3.96 12.16 -7.92
C ALA A 201 -4.22 11.38 -6.62
N ALA A 202 -5.39 10.76 -6.47
CA ALA A 202 -5.71 9.92 -5.31
C ALA A 202 -4.80 8.69 -5.22
N LEU A 203 -4.45 8.07 -6.34
CA LEU A 203 -3.48 6.97 -6.38
C LEU A 203 -2.07 7.43 -5.99
N VAL A 204 -1.60 8.53 -6.56
CA VAL A 204 -0.26 9.07 -6.29
C VAL A 204 -0.17 9.53 -4.83
N LEU A 205 -1.08 10.40 -4.37
CA LEU A 205 -1.04 10.90 -3.00
C LEU A 205 -1.33 9.81 -1.96
N GLY A 206 -2.23 8.87 -2.28
CA GLY A 206 -2.51 7.71 -1.43
C GLY A 206 -1.31 6.79 -1.31
N THR A 207 -0.61 6.49 -2.42
CA THR A 207 0.63 5.69 -2.39
C THR A 207 1.73 6.39 -1.60
N LEU A 208 1.92 7.71 -1.77
CA LEU A 208 2.86 8.49 -0.99
C LEU A 208 2.52 8.44 0.51
N GLY A 209 1.28 8.74 0.89
CA GLY A 209 0.82 8.72 2.28
C GLY A 209 1.00 7.35 2.93
N GLY A 210 0.69 6.28 2.19
CA GLY A 210 0.89 4.91 2.64
C GLY A 210 2.37 4.51 2.74
N ALA A 211 3.21 4.93 1.79
CA ALA A 211 4.66 4.69 1.84
C ALA A 211 5.29 5.37 3.06
N VAL A 212 4.92 6.63 3.31
CA VAL A 212 5.35 7.40 4.49
C VAL A 212 4.91 6.67 5.76
N GLY A 213 3.62 6.30 5.87
CA GLY A 213 3.11 5.53 7.01
C GLY A 213 3.90 4.23 7.25
N GLY A 214 4.15 3.46 6.20
CA GLY A 214 4.93 2.22 6.28
C GLY A 214 6.38 2.47 6.73
N SER A 215 7.02 3.52 6.23
CA SER A 215 8.40 3.86 6.61
C SER A 215 8.55 4.30 8.06
N LEU A 216 7.62 5.12 8.58
CA LEU A 216 7.63 5.60 9.97
C LEU A 216 7.44 4.44 10.94
N PHE A 217 6.48 3.56 10.66
CA PHE A 217 6.16 2.45 11.55
C PHE A 217 7.14 1.27 11.43
N GLY A 218 7.85 1.13 10.31
CA GLY A 218 8.90 0.13 10.16
C GLY A 218 10.19 0.44 10.93
N ARG A 219 10.49 1.71 11.20
CA ARG A 219 11.70 2.13 11.96
C ARG A 219 11.55 1.96 13.47
N ARG A 220 10.33 2.05 14.00
CA ARG A 220 10.06 2.04 15.46
C ARG A 220 10.24 0.68 16.12
N ASN A 221 10.43 -0.40 15.35
CA ASN A 221 10.67 -1.77 15.87
C ASN A 221 12.15 -2.18 15.85
N LYS A 222 13.07 -1.23 15.59
CA LYS A 222 14.53 -1.42 15.60
C LYS A 222 15.25 -0.60 16.68
N SER A 223 14.50 0.04 17.57
CA SER A 223 14.99 0.74 18.77
C SER A 223 14.45 0.04 20.00
#